data_AF-A0A958VUN4-F1
#
_entry.id   AF-A0A958VUN4-F1
#
_cell.length_a   1.000
_cell.length_b   1.000
_cell.length_c   1.000
_cell.angle_alpha   90.00
_cell.angle_beta   90.00
_cell.angle_gamma   90.00
#
_symmetry.space_group_name_H-M   'P 1'
#
loop_
_entity.id
_entity.type
_entity.pdbx_description
1 polymer ?
#
loop_
_entity_poly.entity_id
_entity_poly.type
_entity_poly.pdbx_seq_one_letter_code
_entity_poly.pdbx_strand_id
1 'polypeptide(L)'
;MKFNTLIFLSLAFGSAALAQGKFVSEKYKPLIGATWQKDEDLPLLDGFMYRGGSMLSAIDDEELFGTNWFAKGSTALVFFERMGEDNTHEIIDVLEITGLKKNQEIKGGDCSNGEAEMISLVALVTTSQAERWKALKAWNFNRDKLRIESYDPARVTCLGMGEEY
;
A
#
# COMPACT_ATOMS: atom_id res chain seq x y z
N MET A 1 60.39 -0.10 -20.11
CA MET A 1 59.08 -0.50 -20.68
C MET A 1 58.02 -0.29 -19.63
N LYS A 2 56.94 0.43 -19.99
CA LYS A 2 55.92 0.95 -19.07
C LYS A 2 54.91 -0.14 -18.71
N PHE A 3 54.66 -0.34 -17.42
CA PHE A 3 53.55 -1.16 -16.92
C PHE A 3 52.24 -0.39 -17.13
N ASN A 4 51.37 -0.88 -18.00
CA ASN A 4 50.02 -0.35 -18.15
C ASN A 4 49.13 -0.95 -17.06
N THR A 5 48.83 -0.13 -16.06
CA THR A 5 47.81 -0.39 -15.04
C THR A 5 46.43 -0.45 -15.71
N LEU A 6 45.80 -1.63 -15.73
CA LEU A 6 44.37 -1.75 -16.04
C LEU A 6 43.57 -1.23 -14.86
N ILE A 7 42.84 -0.13 -15.08
CA ILE A 7 41.89 0.45 -14.13
C ILE A 7 40.63 -0.44 -14.13
N PHE A 8 40.34 -1.04 -12.97
CA PHE A 8 39.05 -1.65 -12.67
C PHE A 8 37.99 -0.53 -12.57
N LEU A 9 37.18 -0.36 -13.62
CA LEU A 9 36.01 0.51 -13.59
C LEU A 9 34.85 -0.29 -12.97
N SER A 10 34.77 -0.31 -11.64
CA SER A 10 33.61 -0.82 -10.92
C SER A 10 32.42 0.11 -11.17
N LEU A 11 31.54 -0.28 -12.11
CA LEU A 11 30.24 0.36 -12.29
C LEU A 11 29.45 0.21 -10.99
N ALA A 12 29.29 1.32 -10.27
CA ALA A 12 28.32 1.47 -9.19
C ALA A 12 26.91 1.48 -9.79
N PHE A 13 26.38 0.30 -10.11
CA PHE A 13 24.96 0.13 -10.36
C PHE A 13 24.24 -0.05 -9.01
N GLY A 14 23.24 0.81 -8.77
CA GLY A 14 22.08 0.44 -7.96
C GLY A 14 22.02 0.99 -6.53
N SER A 15 21.75 2.30 -6.37
CA SER A 15 21.28 2.85 -5.08
C SER A 15 19.81 3.25 -5.08
N ALA A 16 19.08 3.07 -6.19
CA ALA A 16 17.68 3.51 -6.30
C ALA A 16 16.64 2.42 -5.99
N ALA A 17 17.05 1.16 -5.80
CA ALA A 17 16.13 0.01 -5.74
C ALA A 17 15.73 -0.47 -4.32
N LEU A 18 15.99 0.32 -3.26
CA LEU A 18 15.78 -0.15 -1.86
C LEU A 18 14.67 0.60 -1.09
N ALA A 19 13.80 1.35 -1.76
CA ALA A 19 12.78 2.14 -1.06
C ALA A 19 11.43 1.42 -0.86
N GLN A 20 11.07 0.50 -1.76
CA GLN A 20 9.87 -0.33 -1.64
C GLN A 20 10.05 -1.34 -0.50
N GLY A 21 8.95 -1.70 0.15
CA GLY A 21 8.95 -2.62 1.28
C GLY A 21 9.48 -2.03 2.58
N LYS A 22 9.46 -0.70 2.71
CA LYS A 22 9.83 -0.01 3.96
C LYS A 22 8.92 -0.41 5.13
N PHE A 23 7.65 -0.73 4.87
CA PHE A 23 6.64 -0.97 5.90
C PHE A 23 6.15 -2.42 5.94
N VAL A 24 6.95 -3.36 5.44
CA VAL A 24 6.64 -4.79 5.45
C VAL A 24 7.85 -5.57 5.96
N SER A 25 7.59 -6.62 6.73
CA SER A 25 8.65 -7.52 7.19
C SER A 25 9.27 -8.31 6.04
N GLU A 26 10.50 -8.78 6.23
CA GLU A 26 11.22 -9.63 5.27
C GLU A 26 10.41 -10.85 4.80
N LYS A 27 9.49 -11.34 5.65
CA LYS A 27 8.61 -12.46 5.32
C LYS A 27 7.73 -12.17 4.10
N TYR A 28 7.17 -10.97 4.00
CA TYR A 28 6.21 -10.61 2.97
C TYR A 28 6.78 -9.69 1.89
N LYS A 29 8.03 -9.21 2.04
CA LYS A 29 8.74 -8.49 0.98
C LYS A 29 8.72 -9.17 -0.39
N PRO A 30 8.79 -10.51 -0.53
CA PRO A 30 8.71 -11.17 -1.83
C PRO A 30 7.38 -10.98 -2.57
N LEU A 31 6.34 -10.44 -1.92
CA LEU A 31 5.10 -10.04 -2.60
C LEU A 31 5.29 -8.82 -3.50
N ILE A 32 6.29 -7.98 -3.24
CA ILE A 32 6.56 -6.81 -4.08
C ILE A 32 7.07 -7.26 -5.45
N GLY A 33 6.43 -6.78 -6.51
CA GLY A 33 6.62 -7.19 -7.90
C GLY A 33 5.88 -8.47 -8.29
N ALA A 34 5.17 -9.13 -7.35
CA ALA A 34 4.33 -10.27 -7.69
C ALA A 34 3.10 -9.80 -8.47
N THR A 35 2.65 -10.65 -9.39
CA THR A 35 1.41 -10.45 -10.15
C THR A 35 0.37 -11.46 -9.74
N TRP A 36 -0.90 -11.06 -9.70
CA TRP A 36 -2.00 -11.94 -9.32
C TRP A 36 -3.31 -11.54 -9.98
N GLN A 37 -4.19 -12.52 -10.15
CA GLN A 37 -5.59 -12.34 -10.52
C GLN A 37 -6.55 -12.95 -9.48
N LYS A 38 -6.04 -13.89 -8.69
CA LYS A 38 -6.76 -14.61 -7.64
C LYS A 38 -5.82 -14.90 -6.47
N ASP A 39 -6.39 -15.08 -5.29
CA ASP A 39 -5.62 -15.26 -4.05
C ASP A 39 -4.66 -16.46 -4.11
N GLU A 40 -4.98 -17.52 -4.88
CA GLU A 40 -4.12 -18.71 -5.04
C GLU A 40 -2.80 -18.42 -5.76
N ASP A 41 -2.70 -17.30 -6.49
CA ASP A 41 -1.46 -16.88 -7.14
C ASP A 41 -0.42 -16.36 -6.11
N LEU A 42 -0.85 -16.11 -4.86
CA LEU A 42 -0.04 -15.56 -3.78
C LEU A 42 0.07 -16.53 -2.60
N PRO A 43 0.91 -17.58 -2.66
CA PRO A 43 1.04 -18.57 -1.57
C PRO A 43 1.39 -17.99 -0.20
N LEU A 44 2.05 -16.82 -0.16
CA LEU A 44 2.37 -16.13 1.09
C LEU A 44 1.13 -15.58 1.83
N LEU A 45 -0.03 -15.54 1.16
CA LEU A 45 -1.33 -15.20 1.75
C LEU A 45 -2.05 -16.40 2.38
N ASP A 46 -1.44 -17.58 2.49
CA ASP A 46 -2.12 -18.74 3.08
C ASP A 46 -2.77 -18.41 4.46
N GLY A 47 -4.07 -18.62 4.54
CA GLY A 47 -4.92 -18.32 5.70
C GLY A 47 -5.18 -16.84 5.99
N PHE A 48 -4.78 -15.92 5.12
CA PHE A 48 -5.31 -14.56 5.10
C PHE A 48 -6.68 -14.55 4.41
N MET A 49 -7.54 -13.62 4.83
CA MET A 49 -8.84 -13.38 4.21
C MET A 49 -8.86 -12.01 3.57
N TYR A 50 -9.40 -11.90 2.36
CA TYR A 50 -9.71 -10.62 1.74
C TYR A 50 -10.68 -9.80 2.61
N ARG A 51 -10.43 -8.49 2.68
CA ARG A 51 -11.22 -7.57 3.52
C ARG A 51 -11.74 -6.36 2.77
N GLY A 52 -11.22 -6.07 1.59
CA GLY A 52 -11.65 -4.94 0.78
C GLY A 52 -10.51 -4.32 0.01
N GLY A 53 -10.87 -3.31 -0.77
CA GLY A 53 -9.96 -2.57 -1.61
C GLY A 53 -10.55 -1.23 -2.01
N SER A 54 -9.72 -0.37 -2.59
CA SER A 54 -10.13 0.98 -3.01
C SER A 54 -9.25 1.43 -4.17
N MET A 55 -9.83 2.18 -5.10
CA MET A 55 -9.07 2.86 -6.15
C MET A 55 -8.25 4.00 -5.54
N LEU A 56 -7.01 4.15 -5.99
CA LEU A 56 -6.08 5.23 -5.64
C LEU A 56 -5.80 6.18 -6.82
N SER A 57 -6.49 5.97 -7.94
CA SER A 57 -6.40 6.77 -9.16
C SER A 57 -7.80 7.12 -9.66
N ALA A 58 -7.88 8.15 -10.51
CA ALA A 58 -9.10 8.38 -11.26
C ALA A 58 -9.31 7.26 -12.29
N ILE A 59 -10.55 7.06 -12.75
CA ILE A 59 -10.89 5.99 -13.70
C ILE A 59 -10.36 6.27 -15.12
N ASP A 60 -10.07 7.53 -15.42
CA ASP A 60 -9.56 8.02 -16.71
C ASP A 60 -8.04 8.25 -16.70
N ASP A 61 -7.35 7.90 -15.61
CA ASP A 61 -5.89 7.90 -15.57
C ASP A 61 -5.31 6.82 -16.50
N GLU A 62 -4.20 7.14 -17.19
CA GLU A 62 -3.48 6.18 -18.06
C GLU A 62 -3.02 4.93 -17.31
N GLU A 63 -2.61 5.09 -16.04
CA GLU A 63 -2.27 3.99 -15.14
C GLU A 63 -3.22 3.99 -13.95
N LEU A 64 -3.93 2.87 -13.80
CA LEU A 64 -4.83 2.64 -12.69
C LEU A 64 -4.09 2.05 -11.49
N PHE A 65 -4.31 2.65 -10.33
CA PHE A 65 -3.76 2.18 -9.07
C PHE A 65 -4.87 1.89 -8.08
N GLY A 66 -4.65 0.89 -7.25
CA GLY A 66 -5.59 0.51 -6.22
C GLY A 66 -4.90 -0.03 -4.99
N THR A 67 -5.74 -0.36 -4.02
CA THR A 67 -5.37 -1.18 -2.88
C THR A 67 -6.27 -2.37 -2.78
N ASN A 68 -5.69 -3.47 -2.32
CA ASN A 68 -6.39 -4.61 -1.79
C ASN A 68 -5.80 -4.93 -0.43
N TRP A 69 -6.61 -5.31 0.55
CA TRP A 69 -6.08 -5.69 1.85
C TRP A 69 -6.68 -6.97 2.40
N PHE A 70 -5.81 -7.69 3.09
CA PHE A 70 -6.05 -9.01 3.61
C PHE A 70 -5.71 -9.05 5.09
N ALA A 71 -6.42 -9.87 5.87
CA ALA A 71 -6.16 -10.00 7.30
C ALA A 71 -6.09 -11.46 7.76
N LYS A 72 -5.18 -11.72 8.71
CA LYS A 72 -5.04 -12.98 9.45
C LYS A 72 -4.76 -12.68 10.91
N GLY A 73 -5.73 -13.00 11.78
CA GLY A 73 -5.63 -12.66 13.21
C GLY A 73 -5.58 -11.14 13.41
N SER A 74 -4.52 -10.65 14.06
CA SER A 74 -4.26 -9.22 14.28
C SER A 74 -3.29 -8.60 13.27
N THR A 75 -2.95 -9.33 12.20
CA THR A 75 -2.08 -8.85 11.12
C THR A 75 -2.92 -8.56 9.89
N ALA A 76 -2.66 -7.42 9.25
CA ALA A 76 -3.17 -7.05 7.95
C ALA A 76 -2.02 -6.74 6.98
N LEU A 77 -2.22 -7.10 5.73
CA LEU A 77 -1.38 -6.72 4.60
C LEU A 77 -2.22 -5.88 3.65
N VAL A 78 -1.75 -4.68 3.33
CA VAL A 78 -2.35 -3.82 2.30
C VAL A 78 -1.39 -3.81 1.13
N PHE A 79 -1.87 -4.25 -0.01
CA PHE A 79 -1.16 -4.17 -1.26
C PHE A 79 -1.49 -2.86 -1.93
N PHE A 80 -0.46 -2.17 -2.40
CA PHE A 80 -0.58 -1.03 -3.28
C PHE A 80 -0.22 -1.52 -4.66
N GLU A 81 -1.13 -1.39 -5.60
CA GLU A 81 -1.09 -2.19 -6.82
C GLU A 81 -1.31 -1.32 -8.04
N ARG A 82 -0.67 -1.71 -9.14
CA ARG A 82 -1.03 -1.27 -10.48
C ARG A 82 -1.99 -2.30 -11.08
N MET A 83 -3.08 -1.83 -11.66
CA MET A 83 -4.10 -2.67 -12.28
C MET A 83 -3.89 -2.70 -13.80
N GLY A 84 -3.81 -3.89 -14.37
CA GLY A 84 -3.72 -4.15 -15.81
C GLY A 84 -5.08 -4.44 -16.44
N GLU A 85 -5.12 -4.44 -17.77
CA GLU A 85 -6.36 -4.55 -18.57
C GLU A 85 -7.13 -5.86 -18.34
N ASP A 86 -6.42 -6.96 -18.04
CA ASP A 86 -7.02 -8.30 -17.87
C ASP A 86 -7.32 -8.66 -16.40
N ASN A 87 -7.67 -7.67 -15.57
CA ASN A 87 -7.77 -7.81 -14.10
C ASN A 87 -6.50 -8.38 -13.47
N THR A 88 -5.34 -8.17 -14.09
CA THR A 88 -4.04 -8.54 -13.50
C THR A 88 -3.59 -7.43 -12.58
N HIS A 89 -3.17 -7.77 -11.38
CA HIS A 89 -2.69 -6.83 -10.38
C HIS A 89 -1.18 -7.03 -10.19
N GLU A 90 -0.39 -5.98 -10.35
CA GLU A 90 1.04 -5.95 -9.98
C GLU A 90 1.18 -5.29 -8.61
N ILE A 91 1.72 -6.00 -7.62
CA ILE A 91 1.96 -5.46 -6.28
C ILE A 91 3.20 -4.55 -6.34
N ILE A 92 2.99 -3.25 -6.18
CA ILE A 92 4.04 -2.23 -6.22
C ILE A 92 4.70 -2.06 -4.86
N ASP A 93 3.91 -2.04 -3.79
CA ASP A 93 4.43 -1.95 -2.42
C ASP A 93 3.47 -2.62 -1.45
N VAL A 94 3.96 -2.95 -0.26
CA VAL A 94 3.19 -3.63 0.77
C VAL A 94 3.31 -2.90 2.09
N LEU A 95 2.15 -2.68 2.73
CA LEU A 95 2.05 -2.20 4.10
C LEU A 95 1.61 -3.35 5.00
N GLU A 96 2.45 -3.71 5.97
CA GLU A 96 2.11 -4.63 7.04
C GLU A 96 1.69 -3.86 8.30
N ILE A 97 0.50 -4.19 8.80
CA ILE A 97 -0.02 -3.68 10.07
C ILE A 97 -0.19 -4.85 11.02
N THR A 98 0.47 -4.79 12.17
CA THR A 98 0.33 -5.78 13.23
C THR A 98 -0.38 -5.21 14.45
N GLY A 99 -0.98 -6.07 15.26
CA GLY A 99 -1.70 -5.65 16.47
C GLY A 99 -3.02 -4.94 16.20
N LEU A 100 -3.66 -5.24 15.06
CA LEU A 100 -4.96 -4.71 14.70
C LEU A 100 -6.01 -5.10 15.75
N LYS A 101 -6.78 -4.10 16.22
CA LYS A 101 -7.88 -4.31 17.18
C LYS A 101 -9.21 -4.48 16.45
N LYS A 102 -10.18 -5.10 17.13
CA LYS A 102 -11.53 -5.37 16.57
C LYS A 102 -12.29 -4.12 16.11
N ASN A 103 -12.02 -2.97 16.71
CA ASN A 103 -12.64 -1.68 16.38
C ASN A 103 -11.75 -0.81 15.48
N GLN A 104 -10.81 -1.43 14.77
CA GLN A 104 -9.94 -0.73 13.83
C GLN A 104 -10.14 -1.27 12.43
N GLU A 105 -10.05 -0.36 11.46
CA GLU A 105 -10.25 -0.65 10.04
C GLU A 105 -9.18 0.06 9.22
N ILE A 106 -8.89 -0.48 8.04
CA ILE A 106 -8.03 0.15 7.04
C ILE A 106 -8.95 0.78 5.99
N LYS A 107 -8.80 2.09 5.77
CA LYS A 107 -9.53 2.84 4.73
C LYS A 107 -8.55 3.34 3.68
N GLY A 108 -8.95 3.29 2.41
CA GLY A 108 -8.27 3.91 1.28
C GLY A 108 -9.30 4.60 0.37
N GLY A 109 -8.84 5.44 -0.55
CA GLY A 109 -9.71 6.11 -1.55
C GLY A 109 -10.53 7.29 -1.01
N ASP A 110 -11.15 7.14 0.16
CA ASP A 110 -12.12 8.10 0.72
C ASP A 110 -11.58 8.90 1.92
N CYS A 111 -10.28 9.16 1.92
CA CYS A 111 -9.59 9.89 2.98
C CYS A 111 -9.30 11.34 2.56
N SER A 112 -9.29 12.24 3.54
CA SER A 112 -8.98 13.66 3.36
C SER A 112 -7.87 14.10 4.30
N ASN A 113 -7.15 15.16 3.94
CA ASN A 113 -6.30 15.95 4.83
C ASN A 113 -6.96 17.31 5.09
N GLY A 114 -7.65 17.44 6.22
CA GLY A 114 -8.55 18.55 6.45
C GLY A 114 -9.69 18.54 5.40
N GLU A 115 -9.81 19.63 4.66
CA GLU A 115 -10.84 19.82 3.63
C GLU A 115 -10.43 19.25 2.26
N ALA A 116 -9.16 18.91 2.05
CA ALA A 116 -8.68 18.39 0.78
C ALA A 116 -8.86 16.86 0.74
N GLU A 117 -9.68 16.37 -0.19
CA GLU A 117 -9.73 14.94 -0.51
C GLU A 117 -8.39 14.48 -1.10
N MET A 118 -7.94 13.31 -0.68
CA MET A 118 -6.67 12.74 -1.10
C MET A 118 -6.84 11.24 -1.32
N ILE A 119 -7.19 10.88 -2.56
CA ILE A 119 -7.47 9.50 -2.97
C ILE A 119 -6.30 8.54 -2.72
N SER A 120 -5.06 9.05 -2.74
CA SER A 120 -3.84 8.27 -2.49
C SER A 120 -3.55 7.98 -1.03
N LEU A 121 -4.36 8.50 -0.09
CA LEU A 121 -4.21 8.23 1.33
C LEU A 121 -4.84 6.89 1.71
N VAL A 122 -4.10 6.15 2.53
CA VAL A 122 -4.58 4.98 3.25
C VAL A 122 -4.36 5.21 4.73
N ALA A 123 -5.37 4.90 5.55
CA ALA A 123 -5.32 5.14 6.98
C ALA A 123 -5.80 3.94 7.80
N LEU A 124 -5.16 3.75 8.95
CA LEU A 124 -5.70 2.94 10.03
C LEU A 124 -6.57 3.85 10.90
N VAL A 125 -7.84 3.51 11.06
CA VAL A 125 -8.81 4.31 11.80
C VAL A 125 -9.40 3.54 12.98
N THR A 126 -10.02 4.25 13.92
CA THR A 126 -10.94 3.63 14.89
C THR A 126 -12.36 3.81 14.38
N THR A 127 -13.10 2.70 14.24
CA THR A 127 -14.49 2.72 13.80
C THR A 127 -15.37 3.38 14.87
N SER A 128 -16.34 4.20 14.45
CA SER A 128 -17.29 4.87 15.34
C SER A 128 -18.60 5.17 14.60
N GLN A 129 -19.57 5.79 15.26
CA GLN A 129 -20.81 6.27 14.62
C GLN A 129 -20.65 7.62 13.89
N ALA A 130 -19.46 8.24 13.95
CA ALA A 130 -19.23 9.48 13.22
C ALA A 130 -19.16 9.22 11.71
N GLU A 131 -19.67 10.17 10.92
CA GLU A 131 -19.58 10.14 9.44
C GLU A 131 -18.14 10.10 8.95
N ARG A 132 -17.21 10.73 9.68
CA ARG A 132 -15.78 10.66 9.39
C ARG A 132 -15.01 10.14 10.58
N TRP A 133 -14.14 9.17 10.34
CA TRP A 133 -13.29 8.57 11.36
C TRP A 133 -11.89 9.18 11.31
N LYS A 134 -11.34 9.52 12.49
CA LYS A 134 -9.98 10.05 12.60
C LYS A 134 -8.95 8.95 12.39
N ALA A 135 -7.90 9.26 11.63
CA ALA A 135 -6.76 8.37 11.45
C ALA A 135 -5.96 8.24 12.75
N LEU A 136 -5.57 7.01 13.06
CA LEU A 136 -4.54 6.68 14.05
C LEU A 136 -3.14 6.68 13.42
N LYS A 137 -3.07 6.19 12.17
CA LYS A 137 -1.88 6.18 11.32
C LYS A 137 -2.33 6.44 9.89
N ALA A 138 -1.46 7.05 9.09
CA ALA A 138 -1.73 7.32 7.70
C ALA A 138 -0.47 7.07 6.85
N TRP A 139 -0.71 6.69 5.60
CA TRP A 139 0.28 6.49 4.57
C TRP A 139 -0.23 7.12 3.29
N ASN A 140 0.69 7.65 2.49
CA ASN A 140 0.39 8.16 1.17
C ASN A 140 1.09 7.30 0.13
N PHE A 141 0.36 6.83 -0.87
CA PHE A 141 0.98 6.19 -2.02
C PHE A 141 1.54 7.27 -2.96
N ASN A 142 2.87 7.33 -3.05
CA ASN A 142 3.56 8.25 -3.96
C ASN A 142 3.67 7.58 -5.33
N ARG A 143 2.78 7.95 -6.26
CA ARG A 143 2.70 7.37 -7.61
C ARG A 143 3.97 7.62 -8.42
N ASP A 144 4.56 8.81 -8.33
CA ASP A 144 5.80 9.13 -9.05
C ASP A 144 6.99 8.26 -8.62
N LYS A 145 7.00 7.87 -7.34
CA LYS A 145 8.07 7.02 -6.76
C LYS A 145 7.68 5.56 -6.63
N LEU A 146 6.47 5.20 -7.03
CA LEU A 146 5.88 3.87 -6.93
C LEU A 146 6.13 3.22 -5.56
N ARG A 147 5.81 3.93 -4.48
CA ARG A 147 6.04 3.46 -3.10
C ARG A 147 5.15 4.15 -2.09
N ILE A 148 4.95 3.51 -0.95
CA ILE A 148 4.28 4.13 0.19
C ILE A 148 5.23 5.00 1.02
N GLU A 149 4.71 6.13 1.50
CA GLU A 149 5.40 7.06 2.39
C GLU A 149 4.55 7.27 3.66
N SER A 150 5.18 7.42 4.82
CA SER A 150 4.46 7.77 6.06
C SER A 150 3.80 9.13 5.89
N TYR A 151 2.60 9.29 6.44
CA TYR A 151 1.86 10.54 6.42
C TYR A 151 1.42 10.92 7.84
N ASP A 152 1.36 12.23 8.14
CA ASP A 152 0.90 12.71 9.45
C ASP A 152 -0.61 12.47 9.60
N PRO A 153 -1.06 11.65 10.57
CA PRO A 153 -2.48 11.36 10.74
C PRO A 153 -3.26 12.50 11.39
N ALA A 154 -2.62 13.55 11.93
CA ALA A 154 -3.29 14.55 12.77
C ALA A 154 -4.49 15.24 12.11
N ARG A 155 -4.42 15.42 10.79
CA ARG A 155 -5.48 16.03 9.98
C ARG A 155 -6.20 15.04 9.07
N VAL A 156 -5.82 13.75 9.13
CA VAL A 156 -6.39 12.73 8.25
C VAL A 156 -7.70 12.20 8.83
N THR A 157 -8.74 12.25 8.02
CA THR A 157 -10.03 11.62 8.31
C THR A 157 -10.49 10.84 7.11
N CYS A 158 -11.22 9.75 7.31
CA CYS A 158 -11.77 8.95 6.21
C CYS A 158 -13.27 8.79 6.40
N LEU A 159 -14.01 8.61 5.31
CA LEU A 159 -15.44 8.30 5.39
C LEU A 159 -15.65 7.02 6.21
N GLY A 160 -16.54 7.13 7.19
CA GLY A 160 -17.08 5.98 7.90
C GLY A 160 -18.13 5.28 7.03
N MET A 161 -18.47 4.06 7.41
CA MET A 161 -19.71 3.47 6.95
C MET A 161 -20.82 4.17 7.73
N GLY A 162 -21.46 5.18 7.13
CA GLY A 162 -22.64 5.83 7.73
C GLY A 162 -23.70 4.78 8.07
N GLU A 163 -24.60 5.09 9.02
CA GLU A 163 -25.72 4.19 9.33
C GLU A 163 -26.55 3.96 8.05
N GLU A 164 -26.40 2.78 7.43
CA GLU A 164 -27.42 2.24 6.52
C GLU A 164 -28.66 1.98 7.39
N TYR A 165 -29.61 2.91 7.35
CA TYR A 165 -30.95 2.72 7.91
C TYR A 165 -31.78 1.74 7.08
#